data_AF-A0A917M5Q3-F1
#
_entry.id   AF-A0A917M5Q3-F1
#
_cell.length_a   1.000
_cell.length_b   1.000
_cell.length_c   1.000
_cell.angle_alpha   90.00
_cell.angle_beta   90.00
_cell.angle_gamma   90.00
#
_symmetry.space_group_name_H-M   'P 1'
#
loop_
_entity.id
_entity.type
_entity.pdbx_description
1 polymer ?
#
loop_
_entity_poly.entity_id
_entity_poly.type
_entity_poly.pdbx_seq_one_letter_code
_entity_poly.pdbx_strand_id
1 'polypeptide(L)' 'MEKLQKIILHPYFSYGYVFVVIFCIFSLLALPQGHPLITLGVASGLVMFALQRYRKYLLKRRN' A
#
# COMPACT_ATOMS: atom_id res chain seq x y z
N MET A 1 5.96 -12.21 -14.38
CA MET A 1 6.66 -11.14 -13.62
C MET A 1 6.44 -9.75 -14.22
N GLU A 2 6.41 -9.58 -15.55
CA GLU A 2 6.40 -8.27 -16.22
C GLU A 2 5.11 -7.44 -16.03
N LYS A 3 3.93 -8.08 -15.98
CA LYS A 3 2.64 -7.36 -15.78
C LYS A 3 2.55 -6.69 -14.41
N LEU A 4 3.01 -7.39 -13.36
CA LEU A 4 3.03 -6.89 -11.99
C LEU A 4 3.98 -5.70 -11.84
N GLN A 5 5.16 -5.76 -12.46
CA GLN A 5 6.08 -4.62 -12.48
C GLN A 5 5.50 -3.40 -13.21
N LYS A 6 4.77 -3.61 -14.32
CA LYS A 6 4.13 -2.53 -15.08
C LYS A 6 3.04 -1.82 -14.25
N ILE A 7 2.26 -2.57 -13.48
CA ILE A 7 1.26 -2.03 -12.55
C ILE A 7 1.94 -1.27 -11.40
N ILE A 8 3.00 -1.83 -10.82
CA ILE A 8 3.73 -1.22 -9.69
C ILE A 8 4.48 0.05 -10.11
N LEU A 9 5.03 0.12 -11.33
CA LEU A 9 5.73 1.30 -11.82
C LEU A 9 4.79 2.44 -12.24
N HIS A 10 3.50 2.14 -12.46
CA HIS A 10 2.54 3.11 -12.96
C HIS A 10 2.35 4.27 -11.94
N PRO A 11 2.23 5.53 -12.38
CA PRO A 11 2.07 6.69 -11.49
C PRO A 11 0.82 6.59 -10.61
N TYR A 12 -0.22 5.90 -11.10
CA TYR A 12 -1.44 5.59 -10.35
C TYR A 12 -1.20 4.70 -9.12
N PHE A 13 -0.10 3.95 -9.06
CA PHE A 13 0.24 3.13 -7.89
C PHE A 13 0.55 4.00 -6.66
N SER A 14 1.15 5.18 -6.85
CA SER A 14 1.36 6.14 -5.75
C SER A 14 0.04 6.69 -5.23
N TYR A 15 -0.94 6.96 -6.11
CA TYR A 15 -2.26 7.43 -5.69
C TYR A 15 -3.03 6.35 -4.93
N GLY A 16 -3.00 5.10 -5.40
CA GLY A 16 -3.58 3.96 -4.69
C GLY A 16 -2.95 3.77 -3.30
N TYR A 17 -1.63 3.96 -3.20
CA TYR A 17 -0.92 3.93 -1.92
C TYR A 17 -1.43 4.99 -0.94
N VAL A 18 -1.52 6.25 -1.38
CA VAL A 18 -2.04 7.33 -0.55
C VAL A 18 -3.48 7.06 -0.12
N PHE A 19 -4.32 6.52 -1.02
CA PHE A 19 -5.69 6.15 -0.70
C PHE A 19 -5.78 5.11 0.42
N VAL A 20 -4.96 4.05 0.36
CA VAL A 20 -4.93 2.99 1.39
C VAL A 20 -4.39 3.52 2.71
N VAL A 21 -3.40 4.41 2.69
CA VAL A 21 -2.88 5.05 3.93
C VAL A 21 -3.97 5.90 4.59
N ILE A 22 -4.69 6.73 3.82
CA ILE A 22 -5.80 7.53 4.34
C ILE A 22 -6.90 6.62 4.88
N PHE A 23 -7.24 5.54 4.17
CA PHE A 23 -8.22 4.56 4.62
C PHE A 23 -7.82 3.87 5.94
N CYS A 24 -6.53 3.57 6.10
CA CYS A 24 -5.98 2.98 7.32
C CYS A 24 -6.09 3.96 8.51
N ILE A 25 -5.74 5.23 8.30
CA ILE A 25 -5.87 6.29 9.31
C ILE A 25 -7.34 6.50 9.68
N PHE A 26 -8.23 6.54 8.68
CA PHE A 26 -9.67 6.69 8.90
C PHE A 26 -10.24 5.49 9.67
N SER A 27 -9.82 4.27 9.34
CA SER A 27 -10.22 3.06 10.06
C SER A 27 -9.71 3.06 11.51
N LEU A 28 -8.52 3.61 11.78
CA LEU A 28 -8.01 3.75 13.14
C LEU A 28 -8.75 4.81 13.97
N LEU A 29 -9.21 5.88 13.34
CA LEU A 29 -9.91 6.99 14.01
C LEU A 29 -11.41 6.75 14.19
N ALA A 30 -12.06 6.11 13.21
CA ALA A 30 -13.51 5.96 13.17
C ALA A 30 -14.01 4.67 13.84
N LEU A 31 -13.18 3.64 13.98
CA LEU A 31 -13.60 2.34 14.49
C LEU A 31 -13.09 2.05 15.90
N PRO A 32 -13.94 1.49 16.79
CA PRO A 32 -13.53 1.11 18.13
C PRO A 32 -12.47 0.00 18.09
N GLN A 33 -11.55 0.05 19.05
CA GLN A 33 -10.41 -0.87 19.16
C GLN A 33 -10.90 -2.32 19.24
N GLY A 34 -10.45 -3.15 18.29
CA GLY A 34 -10.86 -4.57 18.19
C GLY A 34 -11.69 -4.91 16.96
N HIS A 35 -12.12 -3.93 16.17
CA HIS A 35 -12.83 -4.22 14.92
C HIS A 35 -11.90 -4.90 13.88
N PRO A 36 -12.35 -5.97 13.21
CA PRO A 36 -11.57 -6.68 12.19
C PRO A 36 -11.18 -5.79 10.99
N LEU A 37 -11.90 -4.70 10.77
CA LEU A 37 -11.56 -3.68 9.77
C LEU A 37 -10.23 -2.98 10.07
N ILE A 38 -9.86 -2.78 11.33
CA ILE A 38 -8.57 -2.20 11.70
C ILE A 38 -7.47 -3.18 11.32
N THR A 39 -7.64 -4.47 11.64
CA THR A 39 -6.69 -5.52 11.28
C THR A 39 -6.51 -5.62 9.76
N LEU A 40 -7.60 -5.54 8.99
CA LEU A 40 -7.55 -5.51 7.52
C LEU A 40 -6.91 -4.22 6.98
N GLY A 41 -7.18 -3.07 7.59
CA GLY A 41 -6.57 -1.79 7.24
C GLY A 41 -5.06 -1.81 7.48
N VAL A 42 -4.61 -2.35 8.61
CA VAL A 42 -3.19 -2.48 8.94
C VAL A 42 -2.51 -3.51 8.04
N ALA A 43 -3.12 -4.67 7.81
CA ALA A 43 -2.58 -5.69 6.92
C ALA A 43 -2.44 -5.19 5.48
N SER A 44 -3.45 -4.49 4.95
CA SER A 44 -3.39 -3.89 3.62
C SER A 44 -2.34 -2.78 3.53
N GLY A 45 -2.20 -1.94 4.56
CA GLY A 45 -1.13 -0.96 4.66
C GLY A 45 0.27 -1.59 4.65
N LEU A 46 0.46 -2.69 5.38
CA LEU A 46 1.73 -3.44 5.42
C LEU A 46 2.10 -4.05 4.07
N VAL A 47 1.13 -4.69 3.40
CA VAL A 47 1.31 -5.25 2.05
C VAL A 47 1.65 -4.14 1.06
N MET A 48 0.97 -3.00 1.14
CA MET A 48 1.27 -1.85 0.29
C MET A 48 2.63 -1.23 0.57
N PHE A 49 3.05 -1.16 1.83
CA PHE A 49 4.38 -0.69 2.20
C PHE A 49 5.47 -1.61 1.62
N ALA A 50 5.28 -2.94 1.69
CA ALA A 50 6.18 -3.90 1.07
C ALA A 50 6.24 -3.73 -0.46
N LEU A 51 5.09 -3.53 -1.11
CA LEU A 51 5.00 -3.23 -2.54
C LEU A 51 5.71 -1.93 -2.93
N GLN A 52 5.56 -0.87 -2.13
CA GLN A 52 6.21 0.41 -2.37
C GLN A 52 7.74 0.30 -2.19
N ARG A 53 8.19 -0.45 -1.19
CA ARG A 53 9.61 -0.77 -0.99
C ARG A 53 10.16 -1.61 -2.15
N TYR A 54 9.38 -2.57 -2.65
CA TYR A 54 9.73 -3.36 -3.82
C TYR A 54 9.82 -2.50 -5.10
N ARG A 55 8.90 -1.53 -5.28
CA ARG A 55 9.00 -0.53 -6.37
C ARG A 55 10.30 0.25 -6.30
N LYS A 56 10.68 0.73 -5.11
CA LYS A 56 11.93 1.48 -4.89
C LYS A 56 13.16 0.62 -5.20
N TYR A 57 13.13 -0.66 -4.81
CA TYR A 57 14.18 -1.62 -5.14
C TYR A 57 14.28 -1.86 -6.66
N LEU A 58 13.16 -2.04 -7.35
CA LEU A 58 13.13 -2.21 -8.81
C LEU A 58 13.64 -0.99 -9.57
N LEU A 59 13.27 0.22 -9.14
CA LEU A 59 13.79 1.47 -9.72
C LEU A 59 15.30 1.59 -9.50
N LYS A 60 15.80 1.25 -8.30
CA LYS A 60 17.23 1.24 -7.99
C LYS A 60 18.02 0.18 -8.76
N ARG A 61 17.39 -0.93 -9.16
CA ARG A 61 18.02 -1.99 -9.96
C ARG A 61 17.99 -1.72 -11.47
N ARG A 62 17.15 -0.79 -11.92
CA ARG A 62 17.02 -0.37 -13.33
C ARG A 62 17.95 0.80 -13.69
N ASN A 63 18.45 1.53 -12.69
CA ASN A 63 19.39 2.64 -12.81
C ASN A 63 20.79 2.22 -12.41
#